data_AF-A0ABD2NY00-F1
#
_entry.id   AF-A0ABD2NY00-F1
#
_cell.length_a   1.000
_cell.length_b   1.000
_cell.length_c   1.000
_cell.angle_alpha   90.00
_cell.angle_beta   90.00
_cell.angle_gamma   90.00
#
_symmetry.space_group_name_H-M   'P 1'
#
loop_
_entity.id
_entity.type
_entity.pdbx_description
1 polymer ?
#
loop_
_entity_poly.entity_id
_entity_poly.type
_entity_poly.pdbx_seq_one_letter_code
_entity_poly.pdbx_strand_id
1 'polypeptide(L)'
;MGDATISKNELKRRQKALEKQQKQAEKQAEKIAAEAAQPTKQKLKKEDEDISPNEYYKLRTGAIQKLKGLGGDNDPYPHKFNVTISLQGFIEKYSYLKEGEAIDTDVVSVAGRVHAIRESGAKLIFYDLRGEGTKLQVMATAASYESETKFIEDTDKIRRGDIIGVEGYQPKRRKANCQFVRR
;
A
#
# COMPACT_ATOMS: atom_id res chain seq x y z
N MET A 1 -68.18 -5.53 14.59
CA MET A 1 -67.42 -4.88 13.51
C MET A 1 -67.68 -3.38 13.64
N GLY A 2 -66.70 -2.62 14.13
CA GLY A 2 -66.82 -1.17 14.32
C GLY A 2 -65.73 -0.47 13.52
N ASP A 3 -66.10 0.05 12.35
CA ASP A 3 -65.23 0.88 11.51
C ASP A 3 -64.97 2.21 12.21
N ALA A 4 -63.77 2.37 12.78
CA ALA A 4 -63.31 3.64 13.29
C ALA A 4 -63.04 4.57 12.11
N THR A 5 -63.95 5.50 11.84
CA THR A 5 -63.75 6.57 10.84
C THR A 5 -62.65 7.51 11.32
N ILE A 6 -61.40 7.23 10.93
CA ILE A 6 -60.23 8.03 11.26
C ILE A 6 -60.41 9.44 10.67
N SER A 7 -60.38 10.46 11.52
CA SER A 7 -60.56 11.86 11.11
C SER A 7 -59.49 12.28 10.08
N LYS A 8 -59.88 13.03 9.04
CA LYS A 8 -59.00 13.49 7.94
C LYS A 8 -57.69 14.14 8.41
N ASN A 9 -57.68 14.74 9.61
CA ASN A 9 -56.49 15.35 10.21
C ASN A 9 -55.48 14.33 10.79
N GLU A 10 -55.94 13.17 11.25
CA GLU A 10 -55.08 12.11 11.77
C GLU A 10 -54.37 11.35 10.64
N LEU A 11 -55.07 11.11 9.52
CA LEU A 11 -54.46 10.58 8.30
C LEU A 11 -53.34 11.48 7.77
N LYS A 12 -53.55 12.80 7.77
CA LYS A 12 -52.57 13.79 7.34
C LYS A 12 -51.35 13.87 8.27
N ARG A 13 -51.52 13.61 9.58
CA ARG A 13 -50.39 13.50 10.53
C ARG A 13 -49.56 12.25 10.30
N ARG A 14 -50.20 11.10 10.02
CA ARG A 14 -49.50 9.84 9.74
C ARG A 14 -48.72 9.90 8.42
N GLN A 15 -49.28 10.50 7.37
CA GLN A 15 -48.59 10.70 6.10
C GLN A 15 -47.32 11.56 6.25
N LYS A 16 -47.41 12.68 6.99
CA LYS A 16 -46.23 13.52 7.26
C LYS A 16 -45.15 12.83 8.10
N ALA A 17 -45.54 11.95 9.03
CA ALA A 17 -44.59 11.18 9.82
C ALA A 17 -43.85 10.15 8.95
N LEU A 18 -44.58 9.48 8.04
CA LEU A 18 -44.01 8.52 7.09
C LEU A 18 -43.08 9.20 6.08
N GLU A 19 -43.48 10.35 5.50
CA GLU A 19 -42.62 11.12 4.60
C GLU A 19 -41.34 11.63 5.29
N LYS A 20 -41.43 12.01 6.57
CA LYS A 20 -40.27 12.45 7.35
C LYS A 20 -39.33 11.27 7.65
N GLN A 21 -39.87 10.09 7.96
CA GLN A 21 -39.08 8.88 8.16
C GLN A 21 -38.44 8.39 6.85
N GLN A 22 -39.17 8.42 5.73
CA GLN A 22 -38.62 8.06 4.41
C GLN A 22 -37.50 9.02 4.00
N LYS A 23 -37.68 10.35 4.13
CA LYS A 23 -36.62 11.32 3.86
C LYS A 23 -35.42 11.19 4.80
N GLN A 24 -35.59 10.68 6.02
CA GLN A 24 -34.48 10.41 6.93
C GLN A 24 -33.75 9.11 6.54
N ALA A 25 -34.49 8.07 6.13
CA ALA A 25 -33.92 6.81 5.66
C ALA A 25 -33.17 6.99 4.33
N GLU A 26 -33.71 7.75 3.38
CA GLU A 26 -33.05 8.06 2.10
C GLU A 26 -31.76 8.87 2.32
N LYS A 27 -31.80 9.87 3.19
CA LYS A 27 -30.59 10.65 3.54
C LYS A 27 -29.54 9.82 4.29
N GLN A 28 -29.94 8.79 5.03
CA GLN A 28 -28.99 7.86 5.66
C GLN A 28 -28.44 6.86 4.63
N ALA A 29 -29.27 6.35 3.72
CA ALA A 29 -28.85 5.46 2.64
C ALA A 29 -27.89 6.14 1.66
N GLU A 30 -28.14 7.41 1.29
CA GLU A 30 -27.21 8.20 0.46
C GLU A 30 -25.88 8.46 1.15
N LYS A 31 -25.88 8.68 2.48
CA LYS A 31 -24.62 8.83 3.25
C LYS A 31 -23.83 7.53 3.31
N ILE A 32 -24.49 6.39 3.51
CA ILE A 32 -23.84 5.07 3.55
C ILE A 32 -23.31 4.70 2.15
N ALA A 33 -24.05 5.02 1.08
CA ALA A 33 -23.61 4.81 -0.30
C ALA A 33 -22.43 5.72 -0.67
N ALA A 34 -22.41 6.98 -0.19
CA ALA A 34 -21.30 7.91 -0.41
C ALA A 34 -20.03 7.50 0.35
N GLU A 35 -20.15 6.90 1.54
CA GLU A 35 -19.02 6.34 2.29
C GLU A 35 -18.48 5.03 1.68
N ALA A 36 -19.33 4.24 1.01
CA ALA A 36 -18.92 3.04 0.29
C ALA A 36 -18.23 3.31 -1.06
N ALA A 37 -18.39 4.51 -1.62
CA ALA A 37 -17.83 4.90 -2.92
C ALA A 37 -16.43 5.55 -2.84
N GLN A 38 -15.85 5.72 -1.66
CA GLN A 38 -14.47 6.19 -1.53
C GLN A 38 -13.48 5.03 -1.74
N PRO A 39 -12.40 5.23 -2.52
CA PRO A 39 -11.44 4.19 -2.81
C PRO A 39 -10.77 3.70 -1.52
N THR A 40 -11.00 2.43 -1.22
CA THR A 40 -10.62 1.65 -0.04
C THR A 40 -9.12 1.60 0.27
N LYS A 41 -8.26 2.20 -0.57
CA LYS A 41 -6.80 2.11 -0.42
C LYS A 41 -6.24 2.88 0.78
N GLN A 42 -6.90 3.96 1.23
CA GLN A 42 -6.40 4.73 2.38
C GLN A 42 -6.84 4.19 3.75
N LYS A 43 -7.90 3.38 3.82
CA LYS A 43 -8.45 2.89 5.10
C LYS A 43 -7.68 1.70 5.65
N LEU A 44 -7.18 0.82 4.77
CA LEU A 44 -6.41 -0.38 5.15
C LEU A 44 -5.09 -0.08 5.90
N LYS A 45 -4.49 1.11 5.71
CA LYS A 45 -3.17 1.41 6.30
C LYS A 45 -3.21 2.05 7.69
N LYS A 46 -4.27 2.79 8.02
CA LYS A 46 -4.43 3.33 9.38
C LYS A 46 -4.84 2.25 10.37
N GLU A 47 -5.51 1.20 9.90
CA GLU A 47 -5.90 0.07 10.75
C GLU A 47 -4.68 -0.78 11.15
N ASP A 48 -3.63 -0.85 10.33
CA ASP A 48 -2.37 -1.56 10.67
C ASP A 48 -1.65 -0.96 11.92
N GLU A 49 -1.89 0.30 12.29
CA GLU A 49 -1.26 0.94 13.47
C GLU A 49 -2.05 0.78 14.78
N ASP A 50 -3.37 0.53 14.71
CA ASP A 50 -4.25 0.28 15.88
C ASP A 50 -4.55 -1.21 16.11
N ILE A 51 -4.05 -2.09 15.24
CA ILE A 51 -4.19 -3.54 15.38
C ILE A 51 -3.27 -4.05 16.50
N SER A 52 -3.84 -4.84 17.41
CA SER A 52 -3.09 -5.51 18.46
C SER A 52 -1.95 -6.36 17.87
N PRO A 53 -0.73 -6.36 18.44
CA PRO A 53 0.40 -7.13 17.91
C PRO A 53 0.08 -8.60 17.58
N ASN A 54 -0.81 -9.22 18.37
CA ASN A 54 -1.25 -10.60 18.17
C ASN A 54 -2.16 -10.77 16.95
N GLU A 55 -3.01 -9.80 16.66
CA GLU A 55 -3.89 -9.80 15.48
C GLU A 55 -3.08 -9.58 14.21
N TYR A 56 -2.11 -8.65 14.24
CA TYR A 56 -1.19 -8.43 13.12
C TYR A 56 -0.40 -9.70 12.78
N TYR A 57 0.10 -10.40 13.81
CA TYR A 57 0.80 -11.67 13.62
C TYR A 57 -0.07 -12.72 12.93
N LYS A 58 -1.35 -12.86 13.32
CA LYS A 58 -2.29 -13.79 12.67
C LYS A 58 -2.57 -13.42 11.22
N LEU A 59 -2.85 -12.15 10.95
CA LEU A 59 -3.11 -11.64 9.60
C LEU A 59 -1.89 -11.86 8.69
N ARG A 60 -0.70 -11.52 9.18
CA ARG A 60 0.55 -11.67 8.43
C ARG A 60 0.90 -13.13 8.19
N THR A 61 0.73 -13.99 9.19
CA THR A 61 0.94 -15.44 9.04
C THR A 61 -0.02 -16.04 8.00
N GLY A 62 -1.30 -15.67 8.05
CA GLY A 62 -2.28 -16.10 7.05
C GLY A 62 -1.96 -15.61 5.64
N ALA A 63 -1.50 -14.36 5.48
CA ALA A 63 -1.07 -13.83 4.19
C ALA A 63 0.15 -14.58 3.63
N ILE A 64 1.16 -14.86 4.47
CA ILE A 64 2.35 -15.63 4.07
C ILE A 64 1.98 -17.07 3.71
N GLN A 65 1.07 -17.71 4.45
CA GLN A 65 0.60 -19.05 4.12
C GLN A 65 -0.12 -19.11 2.77
N LYS A 66 -0.95 -18.10 2.46
CA LYS A 66 -1.59 -17.98 1.14
C LYS A 66 -0.56 -17.86 0.02
N LEU A 67 0.48 -17.04 0.21
CA LEU A 67 1.56 -16.88 -0.77
C LEU A 67 2.35 -18.18 -0.95
N LYS A 68 2.66 -18.89 0.13
CA LYS A 68 3.29 -20.23 0.06
C LYS A 68 2.41 -21.23 -0.71
N GLY A 69 1.09 -21.14 -0.55
CA GLY A 69 0.13 -22.01 -1.23
C GLY A 69 0.03 -21.76 -2.74
N LEU A 70 0.28 -20.54 -3.22
CA LEU A 70 0.31 -20.25 -4.66
C LEU A 70 1.52 -20.87 -5.38
N GLY A 71 2.65 -21.02 -4.69
CA GLY A 71 3.88 -21.61 -5.24
C GLY A 71 4.50 -20.81 -6.40
N GLY A 72 5.70 -21.22 -6.83
CA GLY A 72 6.42 -20.62 -7.96
C GLY A 72 7.05 -19.26 -7.66
N ASP A 73 6.95 -18.32 -8.60
CA ASP A 73 7.58 -16.99 -8.55
C ASP A 73 7.04 -16.07 -7.44
N ASN A 74 5.96 -16.46 -6.76
CA ASN A 74 5.37 -15.71 -5.64
C ASN A 74 5.80 -16.25 -4.26
N ASP A 75 6.75 -17.19 -4.21
CA ASP A 75 7.22 -17.74 -2.94
C ASP A 75 7.79 -16.61 -2.05
N PRO A 76 7.26 -16.44 -0.82
CA PRO A 76 7.75 -15.41 0.09
C PRO A 76 9.21 -15.61 0.54
N TYR A 77 9.80 -16.80 0.33
CA TYR A 77 11.16 -17.13 0.77
C TYR A 77 12.03 -17.67 -0.37
N PRO A 78 12.52 -16.81 -1.27
CA PRO A 78 13.40 -17.26 -2.35
C PRO A 78 14.69 -17.87 -1.81
N HIS A 79 15.17 -18.96 -2.43
CA HIS A 79 16.39 -19.64 -2.03
C HIS A 79 17.67 -18.81 -2.27
N LYS A 80 17.69 -17.96 -3.29
CA LYS A 80 18.86 -17.14 -3.64
C LYS A 80 18.44 -15.85 -4.36
N PHE A 81 18.90 -14.72 -3.82
CA PHE A 81 18.89 -13.42 -4.48
C PHE A 81 20.33 -12.98 -4.71
N ASN A 82 20.69 -12.63 -5.95
CA ASN A 82 22.07 -12.29 -6.28
C ASN A 82 22.30 -10.78 -6.08
N VAL A 83 22.92 -10.42 -4.97
CA VAL A 83 23.30 -9.03 -4.65
C VAL A 83 24.61 -8.70 -5.34
N THR A 84 24.64 -7.67 -6.18
CA THR A 84 25.87 -7.24 -6.89
C THR A 84 26.70 -6.26 -6.08
N ILE A 85 26.08 -5.46 -5.21
CA ILE A 85 26.78 -4.45 -4.41
C ILE A 85 26.18 -4.34 -3.00
N SER A 86 27.05 -4.09 -2.01
CA SER A 86 26.62 -3.80 -0.64
C SER A 86 25.97 -2.42 -0.54
N LEU A 87 25.21 -2.16 0.52
CA LEU A 87 24.57 -0.86 0.71
C LEU A 87 25.61 0.24 0.94
N GLN A 88 26.67 -0.06 1.70
CA GLN A 88 27.80 0.85 1.87
C GLN A 88 28.52 1.11 0.55
N GLY A 89 28.84 0.05 -0.21
CA GLY A 89 29.53 0.17 -1.49
C GLY A 89 28.72 0.94 -2.52
N PHE A 90 27.39 0.82 -2.49
CA PHE A 90 26.51 1.64 -3.33
C PHE A 90 26.64 3.12 -2.98
N ILE A 91 26.61 3.47 -1.70
CA ILE A 91 26.68 4.87 -1.29
C ILE A 91 28.05 5.46 -1.63
N GLU A 92 29.14 4.74 -1.39
CA GLU A 92 30.49 5.18 -1.75
C GLU A 92 30.65 5.34 -3.27
N LYS A 93 30.21 4.34 -4.05
CA LYS A 93 30.29 4.36 -5.51
C LYS A 93 29.46 5.50 -6.08
N TYR A 94 28.28 5.80 -5.55
CA TYR A 94 27.42 6.84 -6.12
C TYR A 94 27.49 8.18 -5.36
N SER A 95 28.40 8.33 -4.38
CA SER A 95 28.57 9.57 -3.60
C SER A 95 29.13 10.72 -4.43
N TYR A 96 29.82 10.44 -5.53
CA TYR A 96 30.41 11.47 -6.40
C TYR A 96 29.39 12.09 -7.35
N LEU A 97 28.24 11.44 -7.59
CA LEU A 97 27.26 11.95 -8.53
C LEU A 97 26.56 13.17 -7.96
N LYS A 98 26.53 14.22 -8.77
CA LYS A 98 25.83 15.46 -8.44
C LYS A 98 24.35 15.33 -8.77
N GLU A 99 23.57 16.18 -8.12
CA GLU A 99 22.13 16.31 -8.33
C GLU A 99 21.84 16.51 -9.83
N GLY A 100 21.16 15.55 -10.47
CA GLY A 100 20.76 15.66 -11.87
C GLY A 100 21.46 14.71 -12.85
N GLU A 101 22.46 13.95 -12.40
CA GLU A 101 23.06 12.88 -13.20
C GLU A 101 22.36 11.54 -12.91
N ALA A 102 21.84 10.90 -13.96
CA ALA A 102 21.29 9.56 -13.89
C ALA A 102 22.25 8.62 -14.63
N ILE A 103 22.55 7.47 -14.02
CA ILE A 103 23.23 6.39 -14.71
C ILE A 103 22.19 5.31 -14.93
N ASP A 104 21.48 5.38 -16.06
CA ASP A 104 20.49 4.38 -16.44
C ASP A 104 21.17 3.09 -16.97
N THR A 105 22.50 3.10 -17.12
CA THR A 105 23.29 2.02 -17.72
C THR A 105 23.75 0.98 -16.69
N ASP A 106 23.95 1.38 -15.43
CA ASP A 106 24.44 0.50 -14.37
C ASP A 106 23.26 -0.07 -13.58
N VAL A 107 22.82 -1.27 -13.96
CA VAL A 107 21.87 -2.05 -13.15
C VAL A 107 22.62 -2.66 -11.98
N VAL A 108 22.19 -2.34 -10.77
CA VAL A 108 22.73 -2.89 -9.53
C VAL A 108 21.63 -3.58 -8.73
N SER A 109 22.00 -4.59 -7.95
CA SER A 109 21.10 -5.26 -7.02
C SER A 109 21.62 -5.11 -5.60
N VAL A 110 20.74 -4.64 -4.73
CA VAL A 110 20.95 -4.43 -3.31
C VAL A 110 19.88 -5.17 -2.51
N ALA A 111 20.21 -5.54 -1.29
CA ALA A 111 19.25 -6.15 -0.36
C ALA A 111 19.26 -5.39 0.96
N GLY A 112 18.10 -5.31 1.62
CA GLY A 112 18.00 -4.63 2.91
C GLY A 112 16.69 -4.90 3.62
N ARG A 113 16.61 -4.41 4.87
CA ARG A 113 15.38 -4.44 5.67
C ARG A 113 14.61 -3.14 5.50
N VAL A 114 13.32 -3.23 5.23
CA VAL A 114 12.42 -2.08 5.15
C VAL A 114 12.16 -1.53 6.55
N HIS A 115 12.62 -0.32 6.82
CA HIS A 115 12.38 0.36 8.09
C HIS A 115 11.10 1.20 8.05
N ALA A 116 10.80 1.84 6.92
CA ALA A 116 9.60 2.64 6.71
C ALA A 116 9.17 2.59 5.25
N ILE A 117 7.87 2.75 5.04
CA ILE A 117 7.24 2.83 3.72
C ILE A 117 6.49 4.15 3.67
N ARG A 118 6.76 4.97 2.66
CA ARG A 118 6.09 6.27 2.47
C ARG A 118 5.51 6.31 1.07
N GLU A 119 4.20 6.41 0.99
CA GLU A 119 3.52 6.52 -0.30
C GLU A 119 3.31 7.98 -0.65
N SER A 120 3.65 8.34 -1.89
CA SER A 120 3.48 9.68 -2.42
C SER A 120 2.57 9.62 -3.65
N GLY A 121 1.34 9.17 -3.44
CA GLY A 121 0.35 8.89 -4.49
C GLY A 121 0.26 7.42 -4.86
N ALA A 122 -0.63 7.09 -5.78
CA ALA A 122 -0.91 5.70 -6.16
C ALA A 122 0.19 5.03 -7.01
N LYS A 123 1.11 5.82 -7.57
CA LYS A 123 2.11 5.37 -8.55
C LYS A 123 3.56 5.60 -8.12
N LEU A 124 3.78 6.15 -6.92
CA LEU A 124 5.11 6.53 -6.42
C LEU A 124 5.22 6.22 -4.94
N ILE A 125 6.19 5.38 -4.60
CA ILE A 125 6.39 4.87 -3.24
C ILE A 125 7.86 4.91 -2.89
N PHE A 126 8.13 5.33 -1.67
CA PHE A 126 9.47 5.41 -1.11
C PHE A 126 9.63 4.35 -0.02
N TYR A 127 10.66 3.52 -0.16
CA TYR A 127 11.06 2.58 0.88
C TYR A 127 12.34 3.08 1.53
N ASP A 128 12.36 3.13 2.86
CA ASP A 128 13.57 3.36 3.62
C ASP A 128 14.20 1.99 3.93
N LEU A 129 15.23 1.61 3.19
CA LEU A 129 16.02 0.42 3.44
C LEU A 129 17.11 0.70 4.47
N ARG A 130 17.33 -0.27 5.36
CA ARG A 130 18.48 -0.32 6.26
C ARG A 130 19.22 -1.64 6.13
N GLY A 131 20.53 -1.55 6.19
CA GLY A 131 21.45 -2.68 6.30
C GLY A 131 22.86 -2.15 6.51
N GLU A 132 23.72 -2.96 7.12
CA GLU A 132 25.14 -2.61 7.35
C GLU A 132 25.33 -1.28 8.13
N GLY A 133 24.37 -0.89 8.95
CA GLY A 133 24.40 0.39 9.69
C GLY A 133 24.08 1.62 8.83
N THR A 134 23.80 1.44 7.54
CA THR A 134 23.52 2.54 6.60
C THR A 134 22.05 2.55 6.19
N LYS A 135 21.58 3.72 5.76
CA LYS A 135 20.23 3.93 5.22
C LYS A 135 20.31 4.19 3.71
N LEU A 136 19.47 3.52 2.95
CA LEU A 136 19.28 3.74 1.52
C LEU A 136 17.80 4.00 1.27
N GLN A 137 17.49 5.05 0.50
CA GLN A 137 16.11 5.28 0.08
C GLN A 137 15.91 4.53 -1.26
N VAL A 138 14.74 3.94 -1.47
CA VAL A 138 14.38 3.30 -2.74
C VAL A 138 13.14 4.01 -3.25
N MET A 139 13.16 4.40 -4.51
CA MET A 139 12.08 5.11 -5.17
C MET A 139 11.44 4.17 -6.19
N ALA A 140 10.28 3.64 -5.85
CA ALA A 140 9.53 2.75 -6.72
C ALA A 140 8.46 3.58 -7.47
N THR A 141 8.59 3.67 -8.80
CA THR A 141 7.63 4.35 -9.67
C THR A 141 6.97 3.33 -10.59
N ALA A 142 5.65 3.42 -10.79
CA ALA A 142 4.92 2.51 -11.68
C ALA A 142 5.42 2.57 -13.14
N ALA A 143 5.87 3.74 -13.60
CA ALA A 143 6.37 3.95 -14.97
C ALA A 143 7.71 3.25 -15.25
N SER A 144 8.51 2.98 -14.21
CA SER A 144 9.78 2.26 -14.32
C SER A 144 9.61 0.76 -14.09
N TYR A 145 8.40 0.28 -13.80
CA TYR A 145 8.14 -1.13 -13.52
C TYR A 145 7.72 -1.89 -14.78
N GLU A 146 7.87 -3.22 -14.80
CA GLU A 146 7.45 -4.05 -15.95
C GLU A 146 5.96 -3.91 -16.29
N SER A 147 5.12 -3.71 -15.27
CA SER A 147 3.68 -3.53 -15.41
C SER A 147 3.10 -2.78 -14.21
N GLU A 148 2.10 -1.94 -14.45
CA GLU A 148 1.35 -1.26 -13.39
C GLU A 148 0.60 -2.24 -12.46
N THR A 149 0.15 -3.37 -13.00
CA THR A 149 -0.53 -4.41 -12.20
C THR A 149 0.42 -5.09 -11.23
N LYS A 150 1.59 -5.52 -11.70
CA LYS A 150 2.63 -6.13 -10.84
C LYS A 150 3.13 -5.16 -9.77
N PHE A 151 3.29 -3.88 -10.12
CA PHE A 151 3.72 -2.85 -9.17
C PHE A 151 2.78 -2.74 -7.96
N ILE A 152 1.47 -2.77 -8.21
CA ILE A 152 0.45 -2.70 -7.16
C ILE A 152 0.50 -3.97 -6.32
N GLU A 153 0.54 -5.15 -6.95
CA GLU A 153 0.59 -6.43 -6.24
C GLU A 153 1.82 -6.57 -5.36
N ASP A 154 3.01 -6.21 -5.87
CA ASP A 154 4.27 -6.36 -5.13
C ASP A 154 4.38 -5.36 -3.99
N THR A 155 3.96 -4.11 -4.23
CA THR A 155 3.86 -3.10 -3.18
C THR A 155 2.89 -3.54 -2.08
N ASP A 156 1.71 -4.06 -2.45
CA ASP A 156 0.68 -4.46 -1.48
C ASP A 156 1.12 -5.65 -0.62
N LYS A 157 2.07 -6.47 -1.09
CA LYS A 157 2.67 -7.57 -0.30
C LYS A 157 3.69 -7.08 0.73
N ILE A 158 4.40 -5.98 0.44
CA ILE A 158 5.50 -5.47 1.28
C ILE A 158 4.96 -4.76 2.52
N ARG A 159 5.53 -5.09 3.67
CA ARG A 159 5.25 -4.44 4.95
C ARG A 159 6.54 -4.02 5.64
N ARG A 160 6.39 -3.12 6.62
CA ARG A 160 7.50 -2.68 7.47
C ARG A 160 8.13 -3.88 8.17
N GLY A 161 9.46 -3.95 8.15
CA GLY A 161 10.22 -5.04 8.76
C GLY A 161 10.57 -6.18 7.81
N ASP A 162 9.98 -6.24 6.61
CA ASP A 162 10.33 -7.22 5.60
C ASP A 162 11.76 -7.03 5.09
N ILE A 163 12.39 -8.13 4.66
CA ILE A 163 13.65 -8.11 3.92
C ILE A 163 13.28 -8.15 2.44
N ILE A 164 13.82 -7.22 1.67
CA ILE A 164 13.57 -7.14 0.22
C ILE A 164 14.89 -7.06 -0.54
N GLY A 165 14.91 -7.71 -1.70
CA GLY A 165 15.85 -7.45 -2.78
C GLY A 165 15.31 -6.30 -3.64
N VAL A 166 16.22 -5.49 -4.16
CA VAL A 166 15.93 -4.33 -5.01
C VAL A 166 16.99 -4.34 -6.09
N GLU A 167 16.58 -4.54 -7.33
CA GLU A 167 17.43 -4.44 -8.52
C GLU A 167 17.04 -3.16 -9.23
N GLY A 168 17.96 -2.32 -9.65
CA GLY A 168 17.63 -1.02 -10.20
C GLY A 168 18.81 -0.15 -10.55
N TYR A 169 18.52 1.08 -10.98
CA TYR A 169 19.51 2.08 -11.36
C TYR A 169 19.48 3.29 -10.40
N GLN A 170 20.55 4.09 -10.43
CA GLN A 170 20.64 5.34 -9.67
C GLN A 170 19.93 6.46 -10.45
N PRO A 171 18.85 7.06 -9.91
CA PRO A 171 18.06 8.07 -10.58
C PRO A 171 18.63 9.46 -10.39
N LYS A 172 18.13 10.35 -11.23
CA LYS A 172 18.45 11.78 -11.39
C LYS A 172 18.30 12.68 -10.14
N ARG A 173 17.93 12.17 -8.96
CA ARG A 173 17.47 12.99 -7.81
C ARG A 173 18.47 12.99 -6.65
N ARG A 174 18.41 14.08 -5.88
CA ARG A 174 19.26 14.52 -4.75
C ARG A 174 19.80 13.49 -3.73
N LYS A 175 19.21 12.31 -3.64
CA LYS A 175 19.51 11.32 -2.59
C LYS A 175 19.63 9.97 -3.26
N ALA A 176 20.62 9.19 -2.83
CA ALA A 176 20.86 7.81 -3.24
C ALA A 176 19.54 7.03 -3.18
N ASN A 177 18.94 6.87 -4.35
CA ASN A 177 17.63 6.31 -4.54
C ASN A 177 17.85 5.09 -5.43
N CYS A 178 17.37 3.90 -5.12
CA CYS A 178 17.36 2.83 -6.12
C CYS A 178 16.00 2.87 -6.83
N GLN A 179 15.96 2.94 -8.16
CA GLN A 179 14.72 2.77 -8.92
C GLN A 179 14.64 1.35 -9.42
N PHE A 180 13.61 0.63 -8.95
CA PHE A 180 13.14 -0.71 -9.32
C PHE A 180 13.22 -1.70 -8.15
N VAL A 181 12.13 -2.43 -7.89
CA VAL A 181 12.02 -3.43 -6.81
C VAL A 181 11.76 -4.74 -7.51
N ARG A 182 12.71 -5.66 -7.48
CA ARG A 182 12.45 -7.04 -7.85
C ARG A 182 12.67 -7.87 -6.61
N ARG A 183 11.60 -8.52 -6.16
CA ARG A 183 11.66 -9.42 -5.01
C ARG A 183 12.53 -10.63 -5.32
#